data_AF-A0A4U1DDH0-F1
#
_entry.id   AF-A0A4U1DDH0-F1
#
_cell.length_a   1.000
_cell.length_b   1.000
_cell.length_c   1.000
_cell.angle_alpha   90.00
_cell.angle_beta   90.00
_cell.angle_gamma   90.00
#
_symmetry.space_group_name_H-M   'P 1'
#
loop_
_entity.id
_entity.type
_entity.pdbx_description
1 polymer ?
#
loop_
_entity_poly.entity_id
_entity_poly.type
_entity_poly.pdbx_seq_one_letter_code
_entity_poly.pdbx_strand_id
1 'polypeptide(L)' 'MEFYWMGFIFLLLIIVSFVLLILGLWKKSWKFLIFSGISLILPSLYFSGAENWFRLLVLFPIIPFALTYYIKKRV' A
#
# COMPACT_ATOMS: atom_id res chain seq x y z
N MET A 1 2.77 25.15 16.12
CA MET A 1 2.25 23.96 15.43
C MET A 1 3.43 23.03 15.20
N GLU A 2 3.56 21.99 16.01
CA GLU A 2 4.65 21.02 15.88
C GLU A 2 4.40 20.17 14.63
N PHE A 3 5.42 20.03 13.77
CA PHE A 3 5.29 19.25 12.55
C PHE A 3 5.24 17.76 12.91
N TYR A 4 4.16 17.08 12.56
CA TYR A 4 3.97 15.67 12.90
C TYR A 4 4.67 14.77 11.88
N TRP A 5 5.98 14.56 12.09
CA TRP A 5 6.87 13.81 11.20
C TRP A 5 6.35 12.41 10.85
N MET A 6 5.77 11.69 11.81
CA MET A 6 5.27 10.33 11.54
C MET A 6 4.10 10.33 10.56
N GLY A 7 3.14 11.24 10.71
CA GLY A 7 2.04 11.37 9.76
C GLY A 7 2.52 11.76 8.37
N PHE A 8 3.53 12.63 8.28
CA PHE A 8 4.13 13.01 7.01
C PHE A 8 4.81 11.82 6.30
N ILE A 9 5.55 11.00 7.05
CA ILE A 9 6.16 9.77 6.53
C ILE A 9 5.08 8.79 6.05
N PHE A 10 4.03 8.54 6.84
CA PHE A 10 2.93 7.68 6.42
C PHE A 10 2.23 8.18 5.15
N LEU A 11 2.00 9.49 5.05
CA LEU A 11 1.41 10.11 3.86
C LEU A 11 2.29 9.90 2.62
N LEU A 12 3.61 10.09 2.75
CA LEU A 12 4.56 9.80 1.68
C LEU A 12 4.53 8.32 1.27
N LEU A 13 4.52 7.38 2.23
CA LEU A 13 4.41 5.94 1.92
C LEU A 13 3.12 5.60 1.16
N ILE A 14 1.99 6.20 1.56
CA ILE A 14 0.70 6.00 0.89
C ILE A 14 0.77 6.52 -0.55
N ILE A 15 1.27 7.74 -0.76
CA ILE A 15 1.41 8.33 -2.11
C ILE A 15 2.31 7.47 -2.99
N VAL A 16 3.50 7.11 -2.49
CA VAL A 16 4.45 6.25 -3.22
C VAL A 16 3.81 4.91 -3.56
N SER A 17 3.06 4.31 -2.63
CA SER A 17 2.37 3.06 -2.92
C SER A 17 1.32 3.19 -4.01
N PHE A 18 0.50 4.25 -4.01
CA PHE A 18 -0.49 4.48 -5.06
C PHE A 18 0.17 4.69 -6.43
N VAL A 19 1.26 5.47 -6.48
CA VAL A 19 2.03 5.67 -7.72
C VAL A 19 2.59 4.34 -8.23
N LEU A 20 3.18 3.53 -7.35
CA LEU A 20 3.67 2.19 -7.70
C LEU A 20 2.56 1.24 -8.15
N LEU A 21 1.37 1.34 -7.55
CA LEU A 21 0.20 0.53 -7.93
C LEU A 21 -0.22 0.86 -9.36
N ILE A 22 -0.39 2.14 -9.68
CA ILE A 22 -0.78 2.62 -11.02
C ILE A 22 0.29 2.23 -12.05
N LEU A 23 1.57 2.46 -11.75
CA LEU A 23 2.67 2.10 -12.64
C LEU A 23 2.79 0.57 -12.83
N GLY A 24 2.54 -0.21 -11.79
CA GLY A 24 2.55 -1.66 -11.85
C GLY A 24 1.40 -2.23 -12.69
N LEU A 25 0.22 -1.63 -12.59
CA LEU A 25 -0.92 -1.96 -13.45
C LEU A 25 -0.66 -1.57 -14.91
N TRP A 26 -0.17 -0.35 -15.15
CA TRP A 26 0.12 0.14 -16.50
C TRP A 26 1.21 -0.69 -17.17
N LYS A 27 2.35 -0.89 -16.51
CA LYS A 27 3.47 -1.66 -17.06
C LYS A 27 3.27 -3.18 -16.96
N LYS A 28 2.14 -3.65 -16.44
CA LYS A 28 1.88 -5.07 -16.11
C LYS A 28 3.06 -5.72 -15.39
N SER A 29 3.68 -4.98 -14.48
CA SER A 29 4.90 -5.41 -13.79
C SER A 29 4.58 -5.85 -12.37
N TRP A 30 4.73 -7.14 -12.13
CA TRP A 30 4.53 -7.74 -10.81
C TRP A 30 5.47 -7.14 -9.75
N LYS A 31 6.66 -6.67 -10.14
CA LYS A 31 7.62 -6.05 -9.21
C LYS A 31 7.07 -4.74 -8.64
N PHE A 32 6.50 -3.86 -9.47
CA PHE A 32 5.95 -2.60 -8.97
C PHE A 32 4.74 -2.81 -8.04
N LEU A 33 3.92 -3.83 -8.33
CA LEU A 33 2.76 -4.17 -7.50
C LEU A 33 3.17 -4.75 -6.14
N ILE A 34 4.21 -5.59 -6.09
CA ILE A 34 4.68 -6.14 -4.81
C ILE A 34 5.27 -5.05 -3.93
N PHE A 35 6.04 -4.12 -4.51
CA PHE A 35 6.59 -2.98 -3.77
C PHE A 35 5.48 -2.01 -3.31
N SER A 36 4.46 -1.78 -4.13
CA SER A 36 3.26 -1.03 -3.71
C SER A 36 2.61 -1.66 -2.47
N GLY A 37 2.38 -2.97 -2.48
CA GLY A 37 1.79 -3.69 -1.35
C GLY A 37 2.64 -3.60 -0.09
N ILE A 38 3.95 -3.81 -0.21
CA ILE A 38 4.90 -3.70 0.91
C ILE A 38 4.89 -2.28 1.52
N SER A 39 4.87 -1.24 0.70
CA SER A 39 4.79 0.14 1.18
C SER A 39 3.49 0.45 1.92
N LEU A 40 2.39 -0.27 1.66
CA LEU A 40 1.13 -0.13 2.39
C LEU A 40 1.06 -0.95 3.67
N ILE A 41 1.94 -1.94 3.88
CA ILE A 41 1.94 -2.74 5.12
C ILE A 41 2.15 -1.83 6.33
N LEU A 42 3.19 -1.00 6.33
CA LEU A 42 3.51 -0.13 7.47
C LEU A 42 2.36 0.82 7.82
N PRO A 43 1.81 1.62 6.87
CA PRO A 43 0.66 2.47 7.12
C PRO A 43 -0.58 1.68 7.57
N SER A 44 -0.82 0.50 7.01
CA SER A 44 -2.01 -0.29 7.33
C SER A 44 -1.93 -0.90 8.75
N LEU A 45 -0.77 -1.39 9.17
CA LEU A 45 -0.55 -1.95 10.51
C LEU A 45 -0.71 -0.90 11.61
N TYR A 46 -0.39 0.37 11.32
CA TYR A 46 -0.65 1.47 12.24
C TYR A 46 -2.14 1.54 12.63
N PHE A 47 -3.06 1.24 11.70
CA PHE A 47 -4.50 1.21 11.96
C PHE A 47 -5.00 -0.11 12.60
N SER A 48 -4.14 -1.09 12.86
CA SER A 48 -4.53 -2.37 13.48
C SER A 48 -5.02 -2.22 14.93
N GLY A 49 -4.46 -1.23 15.64
CA GLY A 49 -4.87 -0.88 17.00
C GLY A 49 -6.11 0.02 17.06
N ALA A 50 -6.72 0.37 15.92
CA ALA A 50 -7.91 1.21 15.91
C ALA A 50 -9.15 0.40 16.38
N GLU A 51 -9.94 0.98 17.30
CA GLU A 51 -11.18 0.37 17.80
C GLU A 51 -12.38 0.55 16.86
N ASN A 52 -12.20 1.31 15.78
CA ASN A 52 -13.24 1.67 14.83
C ASN A 52 -13.10 0.90 13.49
N TRP A 53 -14.03 1.17 12.58
CA TRP A 53 -14.04 0.66 11.20
C TRP A 53 -12.73 0.89 10.44
N PHE A 54 -11.90 1.85 10.86
CA PHE A 54 -10.55 2.08 10.35
C PHE A 54 -9.62 0.87 10.48
N ARG A 55 -9.90 -0.08 11.38
CA ARG A 55 -9.16 -1.35 11.48
C ARG A 55 -9.21 -2.16 10.19
N LEU A 56 -10.25 -1.98 9.37
CA LEU A 56 -10.37 -2.64 8.06
C LEU A 56 -9.27 -2.17 7.07
N LEU A 57 -8.65 -1.01 7.30
CA LEU A 57 -7.53 -0.53 6.47
C LEU A 57 -6.30 -1.43 6.57
N VAL A 58 -6.19 -2.28 7.60
CA VAL A 58 -5.17 -3.34 7.69
C VAL A 58 -5.21 -4.29 6.49
N LEU A 59 -6.40 -4.47 5.89
CA LEU A 59 -6.61 -5.35 4.75
C LEU A 59 -6.29 -4.69 3.40
N PHE A 60 -6.07 -3.37 3.37
CA PHE A 60 -5.79 -2.62 2.14
C PHE A 60 -4.59 -3.14 1.32
N PRO A 61 -3.43 -3.51 1.92
CA PRO A 61 -2.31 -4.10 1.17
C PRO A 61 -2.64 -5.44 0.49
N ILE A 62 -3.73 -6.11 0.83
CA ILE A 62 -4.13 -7.37 0.16
C ILE A 62 -4.45 -7.12 -1.32
N ILE A 63 -5.00 -5.94 -1.66
CA ILE A 63 -5.36 -5.58 -3.03
C ILE A 63 -4.13 -5.61 -3.97
N PRO A 64 -3.04 -4.86 -3.71
CA PRO A 64 -1.85 -4.94 -4.55
C PRO A 64 -1.19 -6.32 -4.56
N PHE A 65 -1.25 -7.10 -3.47
CA PHE A 65 -0.74 -8.48 -3.48
C PHE A 65 -1.57 -9.41 -4.36
N ALA A 66 -2.90 -9.32 -4.31
CA ALA A 66 -3.78 -10.08 -5.21
C ALA A 66 -3.54 -9.71 -6.68
N LEU A 67 -3.40 -8.40 -6.98
CA LEU A 67 -3.06 -7.92 -8.32
C LEU A 67 -1.68 -8.42 -8.78
N THR A 68 -0.70 -8.46 -7.87
CA THR A 68 0.63 -9.03 -8.15
C THR A 68 0.52 -10.47 -8.62
N TYR A 69 -0.25 -11.30 -7.91
CA TYR A 69 -0.45 -12.71 -8.28
C TYR A 69 -1.10 -12.85 -9.66
N TYR A 70 -2.16 -12.07 -9.92
CA TYR A 70 -2.86 -12.10 -11.21
C TYR A 70 -1.95 -11.71 -12.38
N ILE A 71 -1.18 -10.63 -12.22
CA ILE A 71 -0.29 -10.14 -13.28
C ILE A 71 0.93 -11.05 -13.46
N LYS A 72 1.50 -11.59 -12.38
CA LYS A 72 2.61 -12.56 -12.47
C LYS A 72 2.21 -13.83 -13.22
N LYS A 73 0.93 -14.22 -13.20
CA LYS A 73 0.44 -15.37 -13.97
C LYS A 73 0.26 -15.07 -15.47
N ARG A 74 0.21 -13.80 -15.85
CA ARG A 74 -0.10 -13.33 -17.22
C ARG A 74 1.14 -12.91 -18.01
N VAL A 75 2.30 -12.79 -17.34
CA VAL A 75 3.62 -12.49 -17.92
C VAL A 75 4.47 -13.74 -17.84
#